data_AF-A0AAW0LLA4-F1
#
_entry.id   AF-A0AAW0LLA4-F1
#
_cell.length_a   1.000
_cell.length_b   1.000
_cell.length_c   1.000
_cell.angle_alpha   90.00
_cell.angle_beta   90.00
_cell.angle_gamma   90.00
#
_symmetry.space_group_name_H-M   'P 1'
#
loop_
_entity.id
_entity.type
_entity.pdbx_description
1 polymer ?
#
loop_
_entity_poly.entity_id
_entity_poly.type
_entity_poly.pdbx_seq_one_letter_code
_entity_poly.pdbx_strand_id
1 'polypeptide(L)'
;MNVSKPLHICTAKQASIEVLRRKIVLLFITDLEIPYEELSILEQMYTESRHQQSRPESQYEVVWIPVVDKSTPWNADKQKQFDNLQGVMPWYLVFHPSLLEPAGIRHIKEAWKFTKKPLLVVLDPLGKPVNENAVHMMWIWGSVSDGKIICLFGGEDIEWVRKFTNTARTVARAANVPIEMLYVGKSNPREKVRKNNSIIAAENLSQRLTDLTLIWFFWVRLESMWHNKIQHGKSVENDSIMQEIMTMLSFDRSE
;
A
#
# COMPACT_ATOMS: atom_id res chain seq x y z
N MET A 1 -36.14 5.33 -7.59
CA MET A 1 -35.56 5.37 -6.23
C MET A 1 -34.73 4.12 -6.02
N ASN A 2 -33.42 4.18 -6.28
CA ASN A 2 -32.50 3.09 -5.98
C ASN A 2 -32.06 3.25 -4.51
N VAL A 3 -32.70 2.49 -3.63
CA VAL A 3 -32.22 2.34 -2.26
C VAL A 3 -31.06 1.34 -2.32
N SER A 4 -29.83 1.85 -2.26
CA SER A 4 -28.64 1.03 -2.08
C SER A 4 -28.78 0.25 -0.77
N LYS A 5 -28.93 -1.07 -0.86
CA LYS A 5 -28.92 -1.94 0.32
C LYS A 5 -27.53 -1.90 0.97
N PRO A 6 -27.45 -1.87 2.32
CA PRO A 6 -26.16 -1.83 3.00
C PRO A 6 -25.38 -3.12 2.77
N LEU A 7 -24.08 -2.98 2.54
CA LEU A 7 -23.12 -4.09 2.53
C LEU A 7 -23.15 -4.75 3.94
N HIS A 8 -23.53 -6.02 4.02
CA HIS A 8 -23.54 -6.75 5.29
C HIS A 8 -22.11 -7.15 5.69
N ILE A 9 -21.45 -6.30 6.46
CA ILE A 9 -20.18 -6.62 7.12
C ILE A 9 -20.53 -7.28 8.45
N CYS A 10 -20.49 -8.61 8.50
CA CYS A 10 -20.63 -9.38 9.75
C CYS A 10 -19.23 -9.82 10.21
N THR A 11 -18.78 -9.27 11.33
CA THR A 11 -17.40 -9.36 11.82
C THR A 11 -17.21 -10.50 12.84
N ALA A 12 -15.98 -10.94 13.09
CA ALA A 12 -15.62 -12.02 14.04
C ALA A 12 -16.01 -11.75 15.51
N LYS A 13 -16.38 -10.50 15.84
CA LYS A 13 -17.32 -10.13 16.91
C LYS A 13 -18.51 -9.49 16.21
N GLN A 14 -19.75 -9.97 16.36
CA GLN A 14 -20.94 -9.30 15.78
C GLN A 14 -20.92 -7.79 16.04
N ALA A 15 -20.53 -6.99 15.05
CA ALA A 15 -20.52 -5.55 15.14
C ALA A 15 -21.28 -4.97 13.94
N SER A 16 -22.17 -4.02 14.21
CA SER A 16 -22.90 -3.29 13.18
C SER A 16 -21.92 -2.50 12.31
N ILE A 17 -22.21 -2.32 11.01
CA ILE A 17 -21.45 -1.43 10.11
C ILE A 17 -21.26 -0.01 10.68
N GLU A 18 -22.12 0.37 11.63
CA GLU A 18 -22.01 1.60 12.41
C GLU A 18 -20.67 1.79 13.12
N VAL A 19 -19.93 0.72 13.46
CA VAL A 19 -18.59 0.83 14.07
C VAL A 19 -17.54 1.45 13.14
N LEU A 20 -17.81 1.45 11.83
CA LEU A 20 -16.98 2.06 10.80
C LEU A 20 -17.40 3.51 10.49
N ARG A 21 -18.52 3.97 11.05
CA ARG A 21 -19.10 5.27 10.73
C ARG A 21 -18.14 6.40 11.13
N ARG A 22 -17.92 7.35 10.22
CA ARG A 22 -17.04 8.51 10.40
C ARG A 22 -15.57 8.16 10.64
N LYS A 23 -15.12 6.95 10.24
CA LYS A 23 -13.71 6.56 10.28
C LYS A 23 -13.16 6.42 8.87
N ILE A 24 -11.84 6.57 8.72
CA ILE A 24 -11.15 6.12 7.52
C ILE A 24 -11.23 4.59 7.50
N VAL A 25 -11.56 4.00 6.35
CA VAL A 25 -11.69 2.55 6.21
C VAL A 25 -10.77 2.06 5.10
N LEU A 26 -9.93 1.08 5.42
CA LEU A 26 -9.10 0.35 4.47
C LEU A 26 -9.80 -0.97 4.13
N LEU A 27 -10.26 -1.11 2.89
CA LEU A 27 -10.78 -2.38 2.39
C LEU A 27 -9.61 -3.20 1.86
N PHE A 28 -9.27 -4.27 2.57
CA PHE A 28 -8.27 -5.24 2.14
C PHE A 28 -8.96 -6.32 1.32
N ILE A 29 -8.83 -6.24 0.00
CA ILE A 29 -9.51 -7.08 -0.98
C ILE A 29 -8.51 -8.07 -1.55
N THR A 30 -8.74 -9.36 -1.32
CA THR A 30 -7.86 -10.44 -1.76
C THR A 30 -8.68 -11.64 -2.23
N ASP A 31 -8.04 -12.61 -2.88
CA ASP A 31 -8.56 -13.98 -2.87
C ASP A 31 -8.07 -14.71 -1.60
N LEU A 32 -8.09 -16.04 -1.58
CA LEU A 32 -7.60 -16.82 -0.43
C LEU A 32 -6.08 -17.04 -0.45
N GLU A 33 -5.39 -16.67 -1.53
CA GLU A 33 -3.95 -16.83 -1.70
C GLU A 33 -3.24 -15.51 -1.40
N ILE A 34 -3.21 -15.14 -0.11
CA ILE A 34 -2.61 -13.89 0.34
C ILE A 34 -1.08 -14.07 0.51
N PRO A 35 -0.24 -13.25 -0.14
CA PRO A 35 1.19 -13.23 0.13
C PRO A 35 1.48 -12.87 1.60
N TYR A 36 2.33 -13.65 2.25
CA TYR A 36 2.69 -13.46 3.67
C TYR A 36 3.25 -12.07 3.96
N GLU A 37 4.09 -11.53 3.07
CA GLU A 37 4.70 -10.22 3.25
C GLU A 37 3.63 -9.10 3.28
N GLU A 38 2.64 -9.15 2.40
CA GLU A 38 1.57 -8.13 2.36
C GLU A 38 0.67 -8.21 3.59
N LEU A 39 0.35 -9.42 4.03
CA LEU A 39 -0.46 -9.63 5.24
C LEU A 39 0.27 -9.16 6.50
N SER A 40 1.55 -9.51 6.64
CA SER A 40 2.37 -9.15 7.82
C SER A 40 2.61 -7.65 7.93
N ILE A 41 2.85 -6.96 6.81
CA ILE A 41 2.97 -5.49 6.79
C ILE A 41 1.66 -4.83 7.24
N LEU A 42 0.52 -5.29 6.72
CA LEU A 42 -0.78 -4.73 7.11
C LEU A 42 -1.09 -5.00 8.59
N GLU A 43 -0.78 -6.20 9.08
CA GLU A 43 -0.92 -6.59 10.50
C GLU A 43 -0.09 -5.69 11.41
N GLN A 44 1.17 -5.45 11.06
CA GLN A 44 2.06 -4.56 11.79
C GLN A 44 1.49 -3.14 11.83
N MET A 45 1.17 -2.56 10.67
CA MET A 45 0.59 -1.22 10.58
C MET A 45 -0.67 -1.10 11.44
N TYR A 46 -1.57 -2.08 11.34
CA TYR A 46 -2.80 -2.08 12.11
C TYR A 46 -2.52 -2.13 13.62
N THR A 47 -1.65 -3.03 14.07
CA THR A 47 -1.28 -3.21 15.48
C THR A 47 -0.69 -1.93 16.07
N GLU A 48 0.24 -1.28 15.37
CA GLU A 48 0.84 -0.02 15.81
C GLU A 48 -0.19 1.11 15.89
N SER A 49 -1.11 1.17 14.93
CA SER A 49 -2.21 2.15 14.98
C SER A 49 -3.06 1.99 16.24
N ARG A 50 -3.23 0.75 16.74
CA ARG A 50 -3.98 0.48 17.97
C ARG A 50 -3.23 0.94 19.22
N HIS A 51 -1.91 0.97 19.18
CA HIS A 51 -1.08 1.51 20.27
C HIS A 51 -0.99 3.04 20.25
N GLN A 52 -1.22 3.68 19.09
CA GLN A 52 -1.05 5.13 18.90
C GLN A 52 -2.36 5.86 18.55
N GLN A 53 -3.49 5.43 19.11
CA GLN A 53 -4.85 5.93 18.77
C GLN A 53 -5.05 7.46 18.91
N SER A 54 -4.19 8.15 19.65
CA SER A 54 -4.24 9.62 19.77
C SER A 54 -3.76 10.34 18.51
N ARG A 55 -3.03 9.67 17.61
CA ARG A 55 -2.54 10.25 16.36
C ARG A 55 -3.63 10.21 15.30
N PRO A 56 -3.91 11.32 14.59
CA PRO A 56 -4.89 11.34 13.50
C PRO A 56 -4.62 10.27 12.42
N GLU A 57 -3.35 10.02 12.12
CA GLU A 57 -2.89 9.03 11.13
C GLU A 57 -3.22 7.59 11.52
N SER A 58 -3.43 7.33 12.82
CA SER A 58 -3.77 6.01 13.35
C SER A 58 -5.29 5.77 13.44
N GLN A 59 -6.12 6.75 13.03
CA GLN A 59 -7.58 6.70 13.13
C GLN A 59 -8.24 6.05 11.89
N TYR A 60 -7.90 4.79 11.65
CA TYR A 60 -8.52 3.99 10.59
C TYR A 60 -8.96 2.61 11.09
N GLU A 61 -9.82 1.95 10.31
CA GLU A 61 -10.16 0.54 10.49
C GLU A 61 -9.88 -0.24 9.21
N VAL A 62 -9.58 -1.53 9.35
CA VAL A 62 -9.37 -2.44 8.22
C VAL A 62 -10.58 -3.38 8.12
N VAL A 63 -11.03 -3.64 6.90
CA VAL A 63 -12.07 -4.63 6.59
C VAL A 63 -11.54 -5.58 5.51
N TRP A 64 -11.43 -6.88 5.82
CA TRP A 64 -11.09 -7.89 4.84
C TRP A 64 -12.31 -8.31 4.00
N ILE A 65 -12.14 -8.28 2.68
CA ILE A 65 -13.14 -8.65 1.67
C ILE A 65 -12.58 -9.79 0.80
N PRO A 66 -12.96 -11.04 1.06
CA PRO A 66 -12.49 -12.20 0.31
C PRO A 66 -13.25 -12.37 -1.02
N VAL A 67 -12.64 -11.98 -2.13
CA VAL A 67 -13.23 -12.10 -3.48
C VAL A 67 -12.77 -13.40 -4.13
N VAL A 68 -13.56 -14.45 -3.91
CA VAL A 68 -13.28 -15.79 -4.43
C VAL A 68 -13.90 -15.99 -5.81
N ASP A 69 -13.15 -16.63 -6.72
CA ASP A 69 -13.68 -17.00 -8.02
C ASP A 69 -14.77 -18.07 -7.91
N LYS A 70 -15.93 -17.80 -8.51
CA LYS A 70 -17.09 -18.69 -8.51
C LYS A 70 -16.96 -19.80 -9.56
N SER A 71 -15.96 -19.74 -10.44
CA SER A 71 -15.65 -20.80 -11.41
C SER A 71 -15.25 -22.13 -10.76
N THR A 72 -14.70 -22.06 -9.55
CA THR A 72 -14.28 -23.23 -8.77
C THR A 72 -15.20 -23.39 -7.56
N PRO A 73 -15.81 -24.58 -7.34
CA PRO A 73 -16.69 -24.81 -6.21
C PRO A 73 -16.05 -24.48 -4.86
N TRP A 74 -16.88 -24.12 -3.88
CA TRP A 74 -16.45 -24.04 -2.49
C TRP A 74 -16.30 -25.45 -1.94
N ASN A 75 -15.11 -25.81 -1.45
CA ASN A 75 -14.79 -27.14 -0.93
C ASN A 75 -14.18 -27.04 0.48
N ALA A 76 -13.94 -28.20 1.11
CA ALA A 76 -13.39 -28.27 2.45
C ALA A 76 -12.01 -27.59 2.58
N ASP A 77 -11.17 -27.67 1.54
CA ASP A 77 -9.84 -27.05 1.55
C ASP A 77 -9.93 -25.53 1.56
N LYS A 78 -10.79 -24.93 0.71
CA LYS A 78 -11.07 -23.49 0.72
C LYS A 78 -11.65 -23.02 2.04
N GLN A 79 -12.56 -23.80 2.63
CA GLN A 79 -13.10 -23.49 3.95
C GLN A 79 -11.99 -23.45 4.99
N LYS A 80 -11.13 -24.48 5.04
CA LYS A 80 -9.99 -24.52 5.97
C LYS A 80 -9.01 -23.36 5.77
N GLN A 81 -8.70 -23.02 4.51
CA GLN A 81 -7.84 -21.86 4.20
C GLN A 81 -8.48 -20.55 4.69
N PHE A 82 -9.77 -20.38 4.44
CA PHE A 82 -10.53 -19.22 4.89
C PHE A 82 -10.54 -19.11 6.43
N ASP A 83 -10.84 -20.20 7.13
CA ASP A 83 -10.86 -20.24 8.60
C ASP A 83 -9.49 -19.91 9.20
N ASN A 84 -8.40 -20.42 8.60
CA ASN A 84 -7.04 -20.08 9.02
C ASN A 84 -6.74 -18.58 8.86
N LEU A 85 -7.11 -17.99 7.72
CA LEU A 85 -6.95 -16.55 7.48
C LEU A 85 -7.80 -15.72 8.44
N GLN A 86 -9.03 -16.12 8.72
CA GLN A 86 -9.87 -15.46 9.72
C GLN A 86 -9.22 -15.48 11.11
N GLY A 87 -8.60 -16.60 11.49
CA GLY A 87 -8.00 -16.77 12.82
C GLY A 87 -6.80 -15.85 13.09
N VAL A 88 -6.11 -15.37 12.05
CA VAL A 88 -4.92 -14.51 12.17
C VAL A 88 -5.23 -13.02 11.98
N MET A 89 -6.44 -12.65 11.55
CA MET A 89 -6.76 -11.25 11.25
C MET A 89 -7.25 -10.49 12.49
N PRO A 90 -6.54 -9.44 12.95
CA PRO A 90 -6.94 -8.66 14.13
C PRO A 90 -8.07 -7.64 13.83
N TRP A 91 -8.46 -7.49 12.57
CA TRP A 91 -9.40 -6.48 12.08
C TRP A 91 -10.76 -7.07 11.67
N TYR A 92 -11.63 -6.21 11.13
CA TYR A 92 -12.96 -6.62 10.68
C TYR A 92 -12.90 -7.43 9.38
N LEU A 93 -13.86 -8.31 9.16
CA LEU A 93 -13.93 -9.14 7.97
C LEU A 93 -15.36 -9.36 7.52
N VAL A 94 -15.54 -9.70 6.24
CA VAL A 94 -16.79 -10.25 5.74
C VAL A 94 -16.85 -11.73 6.11
N PHE A 95 -17.84 -12.10 6.93
CA PHE A 95 -17.96 -13.44 7.53
C PHE A 95 -17.81 -14.61 6.55
N HIS A 96 -18.30 -14.46 5.32
CA HIS A 96 -18.16 -15.47 4.29
C HIS A 96 -18.21 -14.84 2.88
N PRO A 97 -17.43 -15.31 1.89
CA PRO A 97 -17.43 -14.78 0.52
C PRO A 97 -18.81 -14.81 -0.16
N SER A 98 -19.69 -15.73 0.24
CA SER A 98 -21.06 -15.83 -0.32
C SER A 98 -21.95 -14.64 0.01
N LEU A 99 -21.60 -13.83 1.03
CA LEU A 99 -22.33 -12.63 1.41
C LEU A 99 -22.06 -11.45 0.47
N LEU A 100 -21.03 -11.54 -0.38
CA LEU A 100 -20.72 -10.52 -1.36
C LEU A 100 -21.73 -10.55 -2.51
N GLU A 101 -22.49 -9.46 -2.63
CA GLU A 101 -23.46 -9.32 -3.72
C GLU A 101 -22.77 -9.31 -5.10
N PRO A 102 -23.39 -9.90 -6.13
CA PRO A 102 -22.83 -9.93 -7.48
C PRO A 102 -22.46 -8.53 -8.03
N ALA A 103 -23.25 -7.51 -7.70
CA ALA A 103 -22.98 -6.14 -8.12
C ALA A 103 -21.70 -5.57 -7.49
N GLY A 104 -21.47 -5.84 -6.20
CA GLY A 104 -20.25 -5.44 -5.50
C GLY A 104 -19.01 -6.14 -6.06
N ILE A 105 -19.10 -7.47 -6.28
CA ILE A 105 -18.01 -8.25 -6.91
C ILE A 105 -17.68 -7.68 -8.30
N ARG A 106 -18.71 -7.36 -9.10
CA ARG A 106 -18.53 -6.78 -10.42
C ARG A 106 -17.83 -5.43 -10.34
N HIS A 107 -18.23 -4.55 -9.42
CA HIS A 107 -17.57 -3.27 -9.21
C HIS A 107 -16.09 -3.44 -8.85
N ILE A 108 -15.77 -4.34 -7.91
CA ILE A 108 -14.39 -4.63 -7.50
C ILE A 108 -13.53 -5.11 -8.69
N LYS A 109 -14.08 -6.00 -9.53
CA LYS A 109 -13.36 -6.54 -10.70
C LYS A 109 -13.24 -5.53 -11.84
N GLU A 110 -14.31 -4.80 -12.14
CA GLU A 110 -14.39 -3.96 -13.34
C GLU A 110 -13.94 -2.52 -13.09
N ALA A 111 -14.32 -1.90 -11.97
CA ALA A 111 -13.95 -0.53 -11.65
C ALA A 111 -12.56 -0.49 -11.00
N TRP A 112 -12.36 -1.25 -9.92
CA TRP A 112 -11.08 -1.28 -9.19
C TRP A 112 -10.05 -2.26 -9.77
N LYS A 113 -10.37 -2.93 -10.88
CA LYS A 113 -9.44 -3.77 -11.66
C LYS A 113 -8.79 -4.90 -10.84
N PHE A 114 -9.52 -5.48 -9.89
CA PHE A 114 -9.02 -6.61 -9.11
C PHE A 114 -8.70 -7.82 -10.00
N THR A 115 -7.45 -8.30 -9.93
CA THR A 115 -6.90 -9.39 -10.76
C THR A 115 -6.22 -10.48 -9.92
N LYS A 116 -6.82 -10.83 -8.77
CA LYS A 116 -6.29 -11.77 -7.75
C LYS A 116 -5.09 -11.27 -6.95
N LYS A 117 -4.35 -10.28 -7.44
CA LYS A 117 -3.38 -9.54 -6.61
C LYS A 117 -4.12 -8.76 -5.52
N PRO A 118 -3.59 -8.70 -4.29
CA PRO A 118 -4.19 -7.89 -3.23
C PRO A 118 -4.39 -6.44 -3.64
N LEU A 119 -5.50 -5.91 -3.16
CA LEU A 119 -5.96 -4.55 -3.43
C LEU A 119 -6.34 -3.92 -2.10
N LEU A 120 -5.85 -2.71 -1.83
CA LEU A 120 -6.14 -1.98 -0.61
C LEU A 120 -6.85 -0.68 -0.97
N VAL A 121 -8.17 -0.61 -0.80
CA VAL A 121 -8.95 0.59 -1.14
C VAL A 121 -9.11 1.44 0.12
N VAL A 122 -8.81 2.73 0.04
CA VAL A 122 -8.99 3.68 1.14
C VAL A 122 -10.28 4.46 0.92
N LEU A 123 -11.19 4.36 1.89
CA LEU A 123 -12.41 5.14 1.97
C LEU A 123 -12.26 6.25 3.00
N ASP A 124 -12.80 7.43 2.68
CA ASP A 124 -12.94 8.52 3.63
C ASP A 124 -14.06 8.24 4.67
N PRO A 125 -14.19 9.08 5.72
CA PRO A 125 -15.27 8.98 6.71
C PRO A 125 -16.70 9.00 6.18
N LEU A 126 -16.92 9.41 4.92
CA LEU A 126 -18.21 9.40 4.25
C LEU A 126 -18.43 8.13 3.42
N GLY A 127 -17.43 7.24 3.36
CA GLY A 127 -17.45 6.00 2.59
C GLY A 127 -17.07 6.17 1.12
N LYS A 128 -16.50 7.32 0.72
CA LYS A 128 -16.08 7.57 -0.66
C LYS A 128 -14.65 7.06 -0.87
N PRO A 129 -14.35 6.36 -1.98
CA PRO A 129 -12.99 5.98 -2.31
C PRO A 129 -12.13 7.23 -2.57
N VAL A 130 -11.04 7.36 -1.82
CA VAL A 130 -10.02 8.41 -1.98
C VAL A 130 -8.70 7.86 -2.51
N ASN A 131 -8.50 6.54 -2.39
CA ASN A 131 -7.45 5.82 -3.09
C ASN A 131 -7.93 4.41 -3.44
N GLU A 132 -8.00 4.06 -4.72
CA GLU A 132 -8.51 2.77 -5.17
C GLU A 132 -7.46 1.65 -5.08
N ASN A 133 -6.17 1.97 -4.92
CA ASN A 133 -5.14 0.98 -4.63
C ASN A 133 -3.97 1.60 -3.84
N ALA A 134 -3.98 1.35 -2.53
CA ALA A 134 -3.00 1.83 -1.57
C ALA A 134 -2.00 0.76 -1.13
N VAL A 135 -1.96 -0.43 -1.75
CA VAL A 135 -1.01 -1.50 -1.36
C VAL A 135 0.43 -0.97 -1.32
N HIS A 136 0.80 -0.09 -2.23
CA HIS A 136 2.15 0.46 -2.31
C HIS A 136 2.42 1.52 -1.26
N MET A 137 1.39 2.25 -0.84
CA MET A 137 1.51 3.11 0.32
C MET A 137 1.67 2.26 1.58
N MET A 138 0.91 1.16 1.70
CA MET A 138 1.08 0.20 2.80
C MET A 138 2.52 -0.35 2.86
N TRP A 139 3.11 -0.74 1.73
CA TRP A 139 4.52 -1.15 1.67
C TRP A 139 5.48 -0.05 2.13
N ILE A 140 5.32 1.17 1.64
CA ILE A 140 6.18 2.30 2.04
C ILE A 140 6.00 2.59 3.53
N TRP A 141 4.78 2.59 4.05
CA TRP A 141 4.48 3.09 5.40
C TRP A 141 4.76 2.03 6.46
N GLY A 142 4.49 0.75 6.20
CA GLY A 142 4.81 -0.34 7.13
C GLY A 142 6.32 -0.53 7.32
N SER A 143 7.14 -0.24 6.31
CA SER A 143 8.60 -0.22 6.47
C SER A 143 9.12 0.94 7.35
N VAL A 144 8.40 2.07 7.44
CA VAL A 144 8.82 3.23 8.26
C VAL A 144 8.60 2.94 9.75
N SER A 145 7.63 2.09 10.06
CA SER A 145 7.20 1.81 11.42
C SER A 145 8.24 1.17 12.34
N ASP A 146 9.18 0.42 11.78
CA ASP A 146 10.22 -0.31 12.51
C ASP A 146 11.27 0.61 13.19
N GLY A 147 11.09 1.93 13.16
CA GLY A 147 12.09 2.91 13.57
C GLY A 147 13.28 2.96 12.61
N LYS A 148 13.13 2.36 11.43
CA LYS A 148 14.12 2.36 10.35
C LYS A 148 13.89 3.57 9.45
N ILE A 149 14.97 4.20 9.03
CA ILE A 149 14.91 5.27 8.03
C ILE A 149 14.77 4.63 6.65
N ILE A 150 13.71 4.96 5.91
CA ILE A 150 13.61 4.55 4.50
C ILE A 150 14.35 5.56 3.63
N CYS A 151 15.36 5.07 2.91
CA CYS A 151 16.05 5.81 1.86
C CYS A 151 15.42 5.46 0.50
N LEU A 152 14.63 6.40 -0.02
CA LEU A 152 14.09 6.32 -1.38
C LEU A 152 15.15 6.82 -2.38
N PHE A 153 15.36 6.06 -3.45
CA PHE A 153 16.27 6.45 -4.53
C PHE A 153 15.80 5.89 -5.87
N GLY A 154 16.23 6.49 -6.98
CA GLY A 154 15.75 6.17 -8.33
C GLY A 154 16.74 6.57 -9.42
N GLY A 155 16.37 6.34 -10.67
CA GLY A 155 17.20 6.63 -11.85
C GLY A 155 17.43 5.43 -12.77
N GLU A 156 18.01 5.65 -13.95
CA GLU A 156 18.27 4.58 -14.93
C GLU A 156 19.70 4.05 -14.93
N ASP A 157 20.65 4.76 -14.31
CA ASP A 157 22.06 4.36 -14.26
C ASP A 157 22.31 3.31 -13.17
N ILE A 158 22.56 2.07 -13.60
CA ILE A 158 22.80 0.95 -12.68
C ILE A 158 24.14 1.05 -11.94
N GLU A 159 25.17 1.65 -12.54
CA GLU A 159 26.46 1.83 -11.88
C GLU A 159 26.34 2.88 -10.78
N TRP A 160 25.58 3.96 -11.03
CA TRP A 160 25.22 4.92 -10.00
C TRP A 160 24.43 4.25 -8.88
N VAL A 161 23.43 3.42 -9.19
CA VAL A 161 22.64 2.68 -8.18
C VAL A 161 23.53 1.79 -7.31
N ARG A 162 24.45 1.02 -7.90
CA ARG A 162 25.42 0.21 -7.14
C ARG A 162 26.31 1.06 -6.24
N LYS A 163 26.87 2.14 -6.77
CA LYS A 163 27.75 3.04 -6.01
C LYS A 163 27.00 3.68 -4.85
N PHE A 164 25.80 4.19 -5.11
CA PHE A 164 24.96 4.84 -4.11
C PHE A 164 24.58 3.88 -2.99
N THR A 165 24.03 2.70 -3.33
CA THR A 165 23.60 1.70 -2.33
C THR A 165 24.74 1.24 -1.44
N ASN A 166 25.93 0.98 -2.01
CA ASN A 166 27.11 0.60 -1.22
C ASN A 166 27.62 1.74 -0.33
N THR A 167 27.63 2.97 -0.84
CA THR A 167 28.07 4.15 -0.08
C THR A 167 27.11 4.43 1.07
N ALA A 168 25.80 4.51 0.80
CA ALA A 168 24.76 4.76 1.79
C ALA A 168 24.78 3.71 2.90
N ARG A 169 24.91 2.42 2.54
CA ARG A 169 25.02 1.33 3.52
C ARG A 169 26.27 1.45 4.39
N THR A 170 27.40 1.86 3.81
CA THR A 170 28.66 2.08 4.56
C THR A 170 28.51 3.23 5.56
N VAL A 171 27.94 4.35 5.12
CA VAL A 171 27.68 5.52 5.97
C VAL A 171 26.69 5.20 7.08
N ALA A 172 25.57 4.54 6.75
CA ALA A 172 24.54 4.16 7.73
C ALA A 172 25.09 3.21 8.80
N ARG A 173 25.91 2.23 8.41
CA ARG A 173 26.62 1.34 9.34
C ARG A 173 27.58 2.10 10.26
N ALA A 174 28.36 3.03 9.71
CA ALA A 174 29.29 3.84 10.50
C ALA A 174 28.57 4.77 11.49
N ALA A 175 27.38 5.28 11.11
CA ALA A 175 26.55 6.13 11.95
C ALA A 175 25.62 5.34 12.91
N ASN A 176 25.64 4.00 12.86
CA ASN A 176 24.71 3.13 13.58
C ASN A 176 23.22 3.49 13.34
N VAL A 177 22.90 3.86 12.09
CA VAL A 177 21.54 4.21 11.66
C VAL A 177 20.93 3.02 10.92
N PRO A 178 19.82 2.46 11.39
CA PRO A 178 19.12 1.41 10.68
C PRO A 178 18.41 2.01 9.46
N ILE A 179 18.93 1.72 8.26
CA ILE A 179 18.39 2.22 6.99
C ILE A 179 17.81 1.08 6.15
N GLU A 180 16.60 1.26 5.64
CA GLU A 180 16.03 0.44 4.57
C GLU A 180 16.11 1.20 3.25
N MET A 181 16.63 0.56 2.21
CA MET A 181 16.76 1.20 0.90
C MET A 181 15.66 0.69 -0.02
N LEU A 182 14.92 1.60 -0.65
CA LEU A 182 13.86 1.28 -1.62
C LEU A 182 14.11 2.00 -2.95
N TYR A 183 14.30 1.21 -4.00
CA TYR A 183 14.43 1.72 -5.35
C TYR A 183 13.06 1.97 -5.98
N VAL A 184 12.81 3.23 -6.37
CA VAL A 184 11.52 3.70 -6.90
C VAL A 184 11.54 3.95 -8.41
N GLY A 185 12.63 3.61 -9.11
CA GLY A 185 12.72 3.74 -10.56
C GLY A 185 12.78 5.20 -11.04
N LYS A 186 12.09 5.50 -12.14
CA LYS A 186 12.01 6.82 -12.80
C LYS A 186 10.55 7.05 -13.26
N SER A 187 10.11 8.29 -13.41
CA SER A 187 8.71 8.65 -13.74
C SER A 187 8.24 8.10 -15.09
N ASN A 188 9.17 7.86 -16.00
CA ASN A 188 8.92 7.18 -17.27
C ASN A 188 9.55 5.79 -17.27
N PRO A 189 8.97 4.81 -16.56
CA PRO A 189 9.56 3.49 -16.40
C PRO A 189 9.56 2.74 -17.74
N ARG A 190 10.74 2.67 -18.38
CA ARG A 190 10.98 1.94 -19.63
C ARG A 190 11.72 0.62 -19.36
N GLU A 191 12.13 -0.06 -20.43
CA GLU A 191 12.87 -1.33 -20.39
C GLU A 191 14.09 -1.28 -19.44
N LYS A 192 14.77 -0.13 -19.37
CA LYS A 192 15.90 0.09 -18.45
C LYS A 192 15.52 -0.05 -16.98
N VAL A 193 14.39 0.52 -16.54
CA VAL A 193 13.94 0.39 -15.14
C VAL A 193 13.60 -1.06 -14.82
N ARG A 194 13.02 -1.81 -15.77
CA ARG A 194 12.78 -3.25 -15.62
C ARG A 194 14.09 -4.02 -15.50
N LYS A 195 15.08 -3.72 -16.34
CA LYS A 195 16.42 -4.32 -16.26
C LYS A 195 17.12 -4.01 -14.93
N ASN A 196 17.05 -2.76 -14.47
CA ASN A 196 17.60 -2.35 -13.18
C ASN A 196 16.92 -3.10 -12.04
N ASN A 197 15.59 -3.23 -12.08
CA ASN A 197 14.85 -4.05 -11.12
C ASN A 197 15.39 -5.49 -11.08
N SER A 198 15.64 -6.12 -12.23
CA SER A 198 16.23 -7.48 -12.26
C SER A 198 17.65 -7.53 -11.68
N ILE A 199 18.50 -6.55 -11.99
CA ILE A 199 19.89 -6.49 -11.50
C ILE A 199 19.93 -6.26 -9.99
N ILE A 200 19.17 -5.27 -9.49
CA ILE A 200 19.05 -4.97 -8.05
C ILE A 200 18.54 -6.21 -7.28
N ALA A 201 17.66 -7.01 -7.89
CA ALA A 201 17.24 -8.31 -7.34
C ALA A 201 18.42 -9.27 -7.19
N ALA A 202 19.12 -9.50 -8.29
CA ALA A 202 20.20 -10.48 -8.39
C ALA A 202 21.37 -10.13 -7.47
N GLU A 203 21.63 -8.84 -7.28
CA GLU A 203 22.72 -8.32 -6.46
C GLU A 203 22.30 -7.97 -5.02
N ASN A 204 21.03 -8.13 -4.66
CA ASN A 204 20.47 -7.80 -3.35
C ASN A 204 20.83 -6.37 -2.88
N LEU A 205 20.73 -5.38 -3.79
CA LEU A 205 21.16 -4.02 -3.49
C LEU A 205 20.16 -3.26 -2.60
N SER A 206 18.86 -3.49 -2.81
CA SER A 206 17.77 -2.81 -2.11
C SER A 206 16.44 -3.52 -2.34
N GLN A 207 15.39 -3.10 -1.62
CA GLN A 207 14.02 -3.38 -2.03
C GLN A 207 13.68 -2.57 -3.30
N ARG A 208 12.58 -2.94 -3.98
CA ARG A 208 12.21 -2.38 -5.29
C ARG A 208 10.70 -2.26 -5.46
N LEU A 209 10.26 -1.18 -6.10
CA LEU A 209 8.96 -1.14 -6.75
C LEU A 209 9.05 -1.90 -8.08
N THR A 210 8.46 -3.09 -8.12
CA THR A 210 8.56 -3.99 -9.29
C THR A 210 7.53 -3.71 -10.38
N ASP A 211 6.41 -3.12 -10.00
CA ASP A 211 5.32 -2.81 -10.91
C ASP A 211 5.49 -1.41 -11.50
N LEU A 212 5.55 -1.34 -12.84
CA LEU A 212 5.80 -0.09 -13.57
C LEU A 212 4.63 0.90 -13.44
N THR A 213 3.40 0.41 -13.34
CA THR A 213 2.23 1.25 -13.10
C THR A 213 2.33 1.92 -11.74
N LEU A 214 2.87 1.22 -10.76
CA LEU A 214 3.09 1.77 -9.43
C LEU A 214 4.26 2.72 -9.31
N ILE A 215 5.36 2.43 -9.98
CA ILE A 215 6.44 3.41 -10.14
C ILE A 215 5.86 4.71 -10.69
N TRP A 216 5.09 4.63 -11.78
CA TRP A 216 4.44 5.80 -12.35
C TRP A 216 3.50 6.51 -11.35
N PHE A 217 2.64 5.78 -10.65
CA PHE A 217 1.74 6.38 -9.64
C PHE A 217 2.50 7.05 -8.49
N PHE A 218 3.62 6.48 -8.05
CA PHE A 218 4.48 7.09 -7.03
C PHE A 218 4.94 8.48 -7.49
N TRP A 219 5.44 8.59 -8.72
CA TRP A 219 5.91 9.85 -9.29
C TRP A 219 4.76 10.86 -9.51
N VAL A 220 3.61 10.42 -10.04
CA VAL A 220 2.41 11.27 -10.18
C VAL A 220 1.92 11.80 -8.84
N ARG A 221 1.95 10.97 -7.78
CA ARG A 221 1.59 11.40 -6.43
C ARG A 221 2.57 12.42 -5.88
N LEU A 222 3.87 12.23 -6.12
CA LEU A 222 4.91 13.17 -5.71
C LEU A 222 4.75 14.54 -6.40
N GLU A 223 4.47 14.53 -7.71
CA GLU A 223 4.13 15.74 -8.46
C GLU A 223 2.84 16.40 -7.95
N SER A 224 1.82 15.60 -7.63
CA SER A 224 0.56 16.10 -7.07
C SER A 224 0.76 16.76 -5.70
N MET A 225 1.58 16.16 -4.83
CA MET A 225 1.97 16.75 -3.54
C MET A 225 2.70 18.08 -3.71
N TRP A 226 3.62 18.16 -4.68
CA TRP A 226 4.32 19.41 -5.03
C TRP A 226 3.34 20.52 -5.46
N HIS A 227 2.46 20.23 -6.42
CA HIS A 227 1.45 21.18 -6.90
C HIS A 227 0.52 21.63 -5.76
N ASN A 228 0.10 20.70 -4.90
CA ASN A 228 -0.76 21.01 -3.75
C ASN A 228 -0.07 21.95 -2.76
N LYS A 229 1.20 21.70 -2.43
CA LYS A 229 1.98 22.57 -1.53
C LYS A 229 2.13 23.99 -2.11
N ILE A 230 2.40 24.13 -3.40
CA ILE A 230 2.48 25.43 -4.08
C ILE A 230 1.15 26.18 -3.99
N GLN A 231 0.01 25.51 -4.22
CA GLN A 231 -1.31 26.12 -4.11
C GLN A 231 -1.61 26.67 -2.69
N HIS A 232 -1.00 26.09 -1.66
CA HIS A 232 -1.12 26.54 -0.27
C HIS A 232 0.00 27.52 0.14
N GLY A 233 0.74 28.07 -0.82
CA GLY A 233 1.81 29.04 -0.56
C GLY A 233 3.04 28.47 0.14
N LYS A 234 3.23 27.14 0.09
CA LYS A 234 4.44 26.50 0.62
C LYS A 234 5.59 26.61 -0.36
N SER A 235 6.79 26.85 0.17
CA SER A 235 8.05 26.99 -0.57
C SER A 235 9.16 26.19 0.11
N VAL A 236 10.29 26.06 -0.56
CA VAL A 236 11.51 25.41 -0.04
C VAL A 236 12.02 26.13 1.21
N GLU A 237 11.77 27.43 1.37
CA GLU A 237 12.19 28.17 2.57
C GLU A 237 11.30 27.91 3.80
N ASN A 238 10.03 27.53 3.60
CA ASN A 238 9.04 27.48 4.68
C ASN A 238 8.47 26.08 4.97
N ASP A 239 8.89 25.05 4.23
CA ASP A 239 8.38 23.68 4.34
C ASP A 239 9.49 22.66 4.02
N SER A 240 9.96 21.93 5.03
CA SER A 240 11.04 20.93 4.87
C SER A 240 10.65 19.78 3.94
N ILE A 241 9.36 19.39 3.94
CA ILE A 241 8.84 18.34 3.05
C ILE A 241 8.88 18.84 1.60
N MET A 242 8.69 20.14 1.36
CA MET A 242 8.84 20.72 0.02
C MET A 242 10.27 20.57 -0.52
N GLN A 243 11.28 20.66 0.36
CA GLN A 243 12.67 20.40 -0.03
C GLN A 243 12.87 18.95 -0.47
N GLU A 244 12.37 18.00 0.31
CA GLU A 244 12.48 16.56 0.00
C GLU A 244 11.74 16.19 -1.29
N ILE A 245 10.53 16.71 -1.50
CA ILE A 245 9.76 16.54 -2.74
C ILE A 245 10.55 17.08 -3.94
N MET A 246 11.12 18.28 -3.83
CA MET A 246 11.91 18.89 -4.91
C MET A 246 13.19 18.10 -5.21
N THR A 247 13.89 17.63 -4.18
CA THR A 247 15.06 16.76 -4.34
C THR A 247 14.68 15.48 -5.07
N MET A 248 13.60 14.81 -4.66
CA MET A 248 13.13 13.59 -5.32
C MET A 248 12.73 13.84 -6.78
N LEU A 249 11.97 14.89 -7.08
CA LEU A 249 11.60 15.27 -8.46
C LEU A 249 12.81 15.65 -9.33
N SER A 250 13.89 16.15 -8.74
CA SER A 250 15.12 16.47 -9.48
C SER A 250 15.81 15.23 -10.06
N PHE A 251 15.75 14.09 -9.36
CA PHE A 251 16.30 12.81 -9.83
C PHE A 251 15.58 12.26 -11.05
N ASP A 252 14.31 12.63 -11.23
CA ASP A 252 13.55 12.26 -12.41
C ASP A 252 13.96 13.09 -13.64
N ARG A 253 14.30 14.36 -13.43
CA ARG A 253 14.63 15.32 -14.49
C ARG A 253 16.07 15.24 -14.98
N SER A 254 16.97 14.55 -14.28
CA SER A 254 18.31 14.29 -14.79
C SER A 254 18.27 13.27 -15.94
N GLU A 255 18.74 13.69 -17.12
CA GLU A 255 18.88 12.85 -18.32
C GLU A 255 19.90 11.73 -18.14
#